data_AF-A0A1V5C5M2-F1
#
_entry.id   AF-A0A1V5C5M2-F1
#
_cell.length_a   1.000
_cell.length_b   1.000
_cell.length_c   1.000
_cell.angle_alpha   90.00
_cell.angle_beta   90.00
_cell.angle_gamma   90.00
#
_symmetry.space_group_name_H-M   'P 1'
#
loop_
_entity.id
_entity.type
_entity.pdbx_description
1 polymer ?
#
loop_
_entity_poly.entity_id
_entity_poly.type
_entity_poly.pdbx_seq_one_letter_code
_entity_poly.pdbx_strand_id
1 'polypeptide(L)'
;MKTRGMLVGILVMLSIVFMSFSSADATCYQYGKIQYISSPVATGTVYVYMAPSTSSVPYVYYYYTMPASYAYTAGLTTLNGAMAANNTVAIYGSATSCPTTGTYRYGGVITGTVYVWR
;
A
#
# COMPACT_ATOMS: atom_id res chain seq x y z
N MET A 1 34.23 -8.42 42.19
CA MET A 1 33.04 -7.67 41.72
C MET A 1 33.26 -7.01 40.33
N LYS A 2 33.93 -7.68 39.37
CA LYS A 2 34.34 -7.05 38.09
C LYS A 2 33.56 -7.57 36.88
N THR A 3 32.84 -8.68 37.02
CA THR A 3 32.10 -9.40 35.96
C THR A 3 30.66 -8.91 35.76
N ARG A 4 30.06 -8.22 36.74
CA ARG A 4 28.67 -7.76 36.67
C ARG A 4 28.46 -6.57 35.72
N GLY A 5 29.41 -5.64 35.65
CA GLY A 5 29.33 -4.49 34.73
C GLY A 5 29.50 -4.87 33.25
N MET A 6 30.27 -5.93 32.98
CA MET A 6 30.53 -6.40 31.61
C MET A 6 29.31 -7.10 30.99
N LEU A 7 28.56 -7.86 31.80
CA LEU A 7 27.30 -8.50 31.37
C LEU A 7 26.20 -7.47 31.06
N VAL A 8 26.10 -6.40 31.85
CA VAL A 8 25.12 -5.32 31.61
C VAL A 8 25.46 -4.54 30.34
N GLY A 9 26.75 -4.25 30.09
CA GLY A 9 27.18 -3.56 28.86
C GLY A 9 26.88 -4.36 27.58
N ILE A 10 27.06 -5.69 27.62
CA ILE A 10 26.76 -6.58 26.49
C ILE A 10 25.24 -6.64 26.23
N LEU A 11 24.41 -6.70 27.28
CA LEU A 11 22.94 -6.71 27.15
C LEU A 11 22.38 -5.39 26.58
N VAL A 12 22.98 -4.25 26.94
CA VAL A 12 22.58 -2.93 26.40
C VAL A 12 23.01 -2.76 24.95
N MET A 13 24.19 -3.26 24.55
CA MET A 13 24.57 -3.24 23.13
C MET A 13 23.75 -4.21 22.28
N LEU A 14 23.40 -5.40 22.78
CA LEU A 14 22.53 -6.34 22.05
C LEU A 14 21.14 -5.74 21.78
N SER A 15 20.58 -4.98 22.73
CA SER A 15 19.25 -4.38 22.59
C SER A 15 19.18 -3.25 21.57
N ILE A 16 20.28 -2.50 21.38
CA ILE A 16 20.37 -1.46 20.33
C ILE A 16 20.43 -2.08 18.92
N VAL A 17 21.02 -3.27 18.78
CA VAL A 17 21.08 -4.01 17.51
C VAL A 17 19.71 -4.61 17.14
N PHE A 18 18.88 -5.00 18.12
CA PHE A 18 17.50 -5.47 17.85
C PHE A 18 16.47 -4.36 17.62
N MET A 19 16.80 -3.09 17.94
CA MET A 19 15.95 -1.94 17.58
C MET A 19 16.17 -1.46 16.13
N SER A 20 17.12 -2.06 15.43
CA SER A 20 17.51 -1.68 14.09
C SER A 20 16.76 -2.53 13.05
N PHE A 21 15.69 -1.96 12.51
CA PHE A 21 15.10 -2.26 11.19
C PHE A 21 14.27 -3.54 11.04
N SER A 22 13.18 -3.67 11.80
CA SER A 22 11.97 -4.17 11.14
C SER A 22 11.35 -2.98 10.42
N SER A 23 11.72 -2.75 9.15
CA SER A 23 10.95 -1.85 8.28
C SER A 23 9.60 -2.51 8.03
N ALA A 24 8.69 -2.39 9.01
CA ALA A 24 7.30 -2.74 8.80
C ALA A 24 6.77 -1.80 7.73
N ASP A 25 6.38 -2.34 6.58
CA ASP A 25 5.69 -1.54 5.57
C ASP A 25 4.45 -0.90 6.19
N ALA A 26 4.25 0.38 5.90
CA ALA A 26 3.04 1.10 6.27
C ALA A 26 1.86 0.56 5.44
N THR A 27 0.73 0.33 6.11
CA THR A 27 -0.53 0.00 5.44
C THR A 27 -1.20 1.30 5.00
N CYS A 28 -1.21 1.57 3.70
CA CYS A 28 -1.84 2.73 3.11
C CYS A 28 -3.27 2.39 2.69
N TYR A 29 -4.23 3.00 3.36
CA TYR A 29 -5.64 2.86 3.06
C TYR A 29 -6.14 4.03 2.20
N GLN A 30 -6.87 3.72 1.13
CA GLN A 30 -7.62 4.73 0.39
C GLN A 30 -9.03 4.27 0.10
N TYR A 31 -9.96 5.18 0.37
CA TYR A 31 -11.37 5.08 0.00
C TYR A 31 -11.65 6.03 -1.16
N GLY A 32 -12.19 5.52 -2.26
CA GLY A 32 -12.30 6.31 -3.47
C GLY A 32 -12.83 5.53 -4.67
N LYS A 33 -12.89 6.20 -5.81
CA LYS A 33 -13.34 5.60 -7.08
C LYS A 33 -12.15 5.31 -7.96
N ILE A 34 -12.18 4.15 -8.63
CA ILE A 34 -11.15 3.78 -9.60
C ILE A 34 -11.38 4.61 -10.86
N GLN A 35 -10.34 5.33 -11.27
CA GLN A 35 -10.37 6.20 -12.44
C GLN A 35 -9.81 5.47 -13.66
N TYR A 36 -8.75 4.69 -13.45
CA TYR A 36 -8.06 4.00 -14.52
C TYR A 36 -7.29 2.79 -13.98
N ILE A 37 -7.26 1.70 -14.75
CA ILE A 37 -6.42 0.52 -14.49
C ILE A 37 -5.53 0.32 -15.72
N SER A 38 -4.22 0.23 -15.50
CA SER A 38 -3.23 -0.05 -16.54
C SER A 38 -2.53 -1.36 -16.27
N SER A 39 -2.31 -2.18 -17.28
CA SER A 39 -1.53 -3.42 -17.16
C SER A 39 -0.54 -3.52 -18.31
N PRO A 40 0.55 -2.72 -18.30
CA PRO A 40 1.55 -2.77 -19.36
C PRO A 40 2.22 -4.14 -19.42
N VAL A 41 2.05 -4.84 -20.54
CA VAL A 41 2.54 -6.21 -20.79
C VAL A 41 4.04 -6.33 -20.53
N ALA A 42 4.81 -5.28 -20.84
CA ALA A 42 6.26 -5.24 -20.67
C ALA A 42 6.73 -5.33 -19.21
N THR A 43 5.91 -4.92 -18.24
CA THR A 43 6.31 -4.85 -16.81
C THR A 43 5.72 -5.96 -15.96
N GLY A 44 4.68 -6.65 -16.45
CA GLY A 44 3.96 -7.65 -15.65
C GLY A 44 3.38 -7.10 -14.34
N THR A 45 3.13 -5.78 -14.26
CA THR A 45 2.58 -5.12 -13.08
C THR A 45 1.32 -4.35 -13.47
N VAL A 46 0.26 -4.55 -12.68
CA VAL A 46 -0.98 -3.80 -12.81
C VAL A 46 -0.89 -2.55 -11.94
N TYR A 47 -1.30 -1.42 -12.51
CA TYR A 47 -1.39 -0.12 -11.86
C TYR A 47 -2.85 0.26 -11.73
N VAL A 48 -3.27 0.63 -10.52
CA VAL A 48 -4.64 1.01 -10.21
C VAL A 48 -4.64 2.46 -9.75
N TYR A 49 -5.26 3.35 -10.52
CA TYR A 49 -5.35 4.77 -10.22
C TYR A 49 -6.74 5.10 -9.66
N MET A 50 -6.74 5.82 -8.55
CA MET A 50 -7.94 6.12 -7.78
C MET A 50 -8.04 7.61 -7.46
N ALA A 51 -9.26 8.11 -7.47
CA ALA A 51 -9.63 9.41 -6.95
C ALA A 51 -10.26 9.24 -5.55
N PRO A 52 -9.89 10.04 -4.54
CA PRO A 52 -10.55 10.02 -3.23
C PRO A 52 -12.03 10.40 -3.35
N SER A 53 -12.92 9.77 -2.56
CA SER A 53 -14.37 9.97 -2.70
C SER A 53 -14.88 11.33 -2.21
N THR A 54 -14.04 12.11 -1.54
CA THR A 54 -14.44 13.35 -0.86
C THR A 54 -14.67 14.54 -1.80
N SER A 55 -14.36 14.38 -3.10
CA SER A 55 -14.21 15.52 -4.00
C SER A 55 -14.86 15.25 -5.36
N SER A 56 -15.76 16.14 -5.78
CA SER A 56 -16.47 16.07 -7.07
C SER A 56 -15.52 16.18 -8.27
N VAL A 57 -14.38 16.84 -8.07
CA VAL A 57 -13.27 16.94 -9.04
C VAL A 57 -11.99 16.43 -8.34
N PRO A 58 -11.37 15.34 -8.82
CA PRO A 58 -10.18 14.81 -8.18
C PRO A 58 -8.96 15.70 -8.45
N TYR A 59 -8.47 16.34 -7.38
CA TYR A 59 -7.20 17.10 -7.35
C TYR A 59 -6.00 16.24 -6.92
N VAL A 60 -6.25 15.01 -6.46
CA VAL A 60 -5.24 14.04 -6.02
C VAL A 60 -5.62 12.67 -6.56
N TYR A 61 -4.63 11.94 -7.05
CA TYR A 61 -4.73 10.55 -7.47
C TYR A 61 -3.84 9.68 -6.61
N TYR A 62 -4.41 8.60 -6.10
CA TYR A 62 -3.65 7.53 -5.47
C TYR A 62 -3.40 6.44 -6.51
N TYR A 63 -2.16 5.99 -6.62
CA TYR A 63 -1.82 4.89 -7.51
C TYR A 63 -1.27 3.72 -6.71
N TYR A 64 -1.79 2.53 -6.99
CA TYR A 64 -1.42 1.28 -6.36
C TYR A 64 -0.81 0.34 -7.40
N THR A 65 0.07 -0.55 -6.97
CA THR A 65 0.62 -1.60 -7.83
C THR A 65 0.16 -2.98 -7.40
N MET A 66 0.13 -3.90 -8.33
CA MET A 66 -0.21 -5.30 -8.08
C MET A 66 0.54 -6.17 -9.08
N PRO A 67 1.32 -7.18 -8.64
CA PRO A 67 1.98 -8.10 -9.55
C PRO A 67 0.94 -8.81 -10.43
N ALA A 68 1.17 -8.92 -11.74
CA ALA A 68 0.22 -9.56 -12.65
C ALA A 68 -0.04 -11.03 -12.28
N SER A 69 0.97 -11.73 -11.74
CA SER A 69 0.86 -13.10 -11.23
C SER A 69 -0.14 -13.24 -10.07
N TYR A 70 -0.34 -12.16 -9.30
CA TYR A 70 -1.27 -12.12 -8.17
C TYR A 70 -2.58 -11.39 -8.50
N ALA A 71 -2.72 -10.85 -9.72
CA ALA A 71 -3.80 -9.94 -10.03
C ALA A 71 -5.18 -10.59 -9.99
N TYR A 72 -5.29 -11.85 -10.40
CA TYR A 72 -6.53 -12.60 -10.29
C TYR A 72 -6.97 -12.80 -8.83
N THR A 73 -6.02 -13.14 -7.96
CA THR A 73 -6.26 -13.40 -6.53
C THR A 73 -6.47 -12.13 -5.72
N ALA A 74 -5.77 -11.04 -6.05
CA ALA A 74 -5.93 -9.73 -5.41
C ALA A 74 -7.17 -8.96 -5.89
N GLY A 75 -8.02 -9.56 -6.73
CA GLY A 75 -9.32 -9.02 -7.09
C GLY A 75 -9.29 -8.04 -8.26
N LEU A 76 -8.44 -8.25 -9.27
CA LEU A 76 -8.46 -7.44 -10.51
C LEU A 76 -9.84 -7.45 -11.20
N THR A 77 -10.56 -8.57 -11.17
CA THR A 77 -11.94 -8.66 -11.67
C THR A 77 -12.89 -7.76 -10.87
N THR A 78 -12.75 -7.75 -9.55
CA THR A 78 -13.49 -6.85 -8.63
C THR A 78 -13.17 -5.38 -8.90
N LEU A 79 -11.90 -5.04 -9.12
CA LEU A 79 -11.46 -3.69 -9.46
C LEU A 79 -12.02 -3.23 -10.81
N ASN A 80 -11.95 -4.06 -11.84
CA ASN A 80 -12.54 -3.75 -13.15
C ASN A 80 -14.06 -3.61 -13.07
N GLY A 81 -14.73 -4.49 -12.31
CA GLY A 81 -16.18 -4.41 -12.09
C GLY A 81 -16.58 -3.14 -11.34
N ALA A 82 -15.82 -2.76 -10.31
CA ALA A 82 -16.06 -1.52 -9.57
C ALA A 82 -15.82 -0.26 -10.41
N MET A 83 -14.77 -0.27 -11.25
CA MET A 83 -14.50 0.80 -12.22
C MET A 83 -15.65 0.93 -13.24
N ALA A 84 -16.09 -0.18 -13.83
CA ALA A 84 -17.18 -0.19 -14.81
C ALA A 84 -18.52 0.25 -14.22
N ALA A 85 -18.79 -0.11 -12.96
CA ALA A 85 -19.99 0.29 -12.24
C ALA A 85 -19.90 1.68 -11.59
N ASN A 86 -18.75 2.36 -11.66
CA ASN A 86 -18.49 3.64 -11.00
C ASN A 86 -18.74 3.58 -9.46
N ASN A 87 -18.46 2.42 -8.86
CA ASN A 87 -18.61 2.15 -7.44
C ASN A 87 -17.42 2.72 -6.65
N THR A 88 -17.65 2.95 -5.36
CA THR A 88 -16.58 3.34 -4.44
C THR A 88 -15.88 2.08 -3.93
N VAL A 89 -14.57 2.12 -3.80
CA VAL A 89 -13.76 1.00 -3.31
C VAL A 89 -12.86 1.44 -2.17
N ALA A 90 -12.58 0.50 -1.28
CA ALA A 90 -11.55 0.59 -0.27
C ALA A 90 -10.39 -0.33 -0.67
N ILE A 91 -9.21 0.26 -0.84
CA ILE A 91 -7.97 -0.46 -1.14
C ILE A 91 -6.98 -0.27 0.01
N TYR A 92 -6.37 -1.39 0.42
CA TYR A 92 -5.24 -1.42 1.33
C TYR A 92 -4.00 -1.81 0.55
N GLY A 93 -2.97 -0.97 0.62
CA GLY A 93 -1.66 -1.24 0.04
C GLY A 93 -0.56 -1.25 1.08
N SER A 94 0.52 -1.94 0.77
CA SER A 94 1.74 -2.03 1.58
C SER A 94 2.83 -1.19 0.91
N ALA A 95 3.36 -0.18 1.61
CA ALA A 95 4.43 0.68 1.12
C ALA A 95 5.38 1.09 2.24
N THR A 96 6.59 1.49 1.90
CA THR A 96 7.54 2.06 2.88
C THR A 96 7.00 3.30 3.58
N SER A 97 6.13 4.07 2.91
CA SER A 97 5.44 5.23 3.49
C SER A 97 4.17 5.55 2.71
N CYS A 98 3.19 6.18 3.36
CA CYS A 98 1.94 6.64 2.75
C CYS A 98 2.01 8.17 2.51
N PRO A 99 2.46 8.63 1.34
CA PRO A 99 2.59 10.05 1.06
C PRO A 99 1.26 10.79 1.16
N THR A 100 1.26 11.93 1.86
CA THR A 100 0.10 12.82 2.05
C THR A 100 0.20 14.13 1.26
N THR A 101 1.27 14.30 0.47
CA THR A 101 1.55 15.48 -0.34
C THR A 101 1.74 15.11 -1.82
N GLY A 102 1.59 16.08 -2.71
CA GLY A 102 1.64 15.88 -4.16
C GLY A 102 0.33 15.42 -4.79
N THR A 103 0.25 15.56 -6.11
CA THR A 103 -0.92 15.20 -6.93
C THR A 103 -1.03 13.69 -7.14
N TYR A 104 0.10 13.00 -7.26
CA TYR A 104 0.15 11.54 -7.41
C TYR A 104 0.80 10.92 -6.17
N ARG A 105 0.05 10.07 -5.48
CA ARG A 105 0.45 9.49 -4.20
C ARG A 105 0.50 7.99 -4.32
N TYR A 106 1.68 7.41 -4.07
CA TYR A 106 1.83 5.97 -4.11
C TYR A 106 1.13 5.34 -2.91
N GLY A 107 0.12 4.51 -3.16
CA GLY A 107 -0.61 3.77 -2.14
C GLY A 107 0.00 2.41 -1.79
N GLY A 108 1.07 2.00 -2.48
CA GLY A 108 1.72 0.72 -2.21
C GLY A 108 1.28 -0.43 -3.11
N VAL A 109 1.81 -1.61 -2.77
CA VAL A 109 1.44 -2.87 -3.41
C VAL A 109 0.15 -3.36 -2.76
N ILE A 110 -0.87 -3.70 -3.55
CA ILE A 110 -2.12 -4.25 -3.03
C ILE A 110 -1.85 -5.66 -2.51
N THR A 111 -1.98 -5.83 -1.19
CA THR A 111 -1.67 -7.08 -0.49
C THR A 111 -2.90 -7.74 0.13
N GLY A 112 -4.08 -7.10 0.08
CA GLY A 112 -5.30 -7.56 0.72
C GLY A 112 -6.54 -7.48 -0.16
N THR A 113 -7.67 -7.86 0.43
CA THR A 113 -8.99 -7.86 -0.23
C THR A 113 -9.45 -6.43 -0.54
N VAL A 114 -9.92 -6.22 -1.78
CA VAL A 114 -10.58 -4.98 -2.20
C VAL A 114 -12.05 -5.04 -1.78
N TYR A 115 -12.50 -4.03 -1.04
CA TYR A 115 -13.90 -3.90 -0.65
C TYR A 115 -14.62 -2.93 -1.58
N VAL A 116 -15.75 -3.36 -2.15
CA VAL A 116 -16.57 -2.53 -3.06
C VAL A 116 -17.82 -2.11 -2.33
N TRP A 117 -18.10 -0.81 -2.37
CA TRP A 117 -19.27 -0.15 -1.83
C TRP A 117 -20.10 0.38 -3.00
N ARG A 118 -21.35 -0.08 -3.08
CA ARG A 118 -22.34 0.38 -4.06
C ARG A 118 -22.98 1.68 -3.61
#